data_AF-A0A7L4RGV6-F1
#
_entry.id   AF-A0A7L4RGV6-F1
#
_cell.length_a   1.000
_cell.length_b   1.000
_cell.length_c   1.000
_cell.angle_alpha   90.00
_cell.angle_beta   90.00
_cell.angle_gamma   90.00
#
_symmetry.space_group_name_H-M   'P 1'
#
loop_
_entity.id
_entity.type
_entity.pdbx_description
1 polymer ?
#
loop_
_entity_poly.entity_id
_entity_poly.type
_entity_poly.pdbx_seq_one_letter_code
_entity_poly.pdbx_strand_id
1 'polypeptide(L)' 'MVFVCWKCGKELKDEELGPEEGVGVRCSYCGNKVLFKKTPPISKKVRAD' A
#
# COMPACT_ATOMS: atom_id res chain seq x y z
N MET A 1 4.05 -4.09 -5.25
CA MET A 1 2.62 -4.04 -4.87
C MET A 1 2.17 -2.58 -4.82
N VAL A 2 0.85 -2.32 -4.81
CA VAL A 2 0.33 -0.96 -4.63
C VAL A 2 -0.20 -0.83 -3.21
N PHE A 3 0.23 0.22 -2.53
CA PHE A 3 -0.19 0.58 -1.19
C PHE A 3 -1.06 1.84 -1.25
N VAL A 4 -2.04 1.94 -0.37
CA VAL A 4 -2.90 3.12 -0.23
C VAL A 4 -2.69 3.69 1.16
N CYS A 5 -2.33 4.97 1.24
CA CYS A 5 -2.19 5.61 2.53
C CYS A 5 -3.55 5.85 3.19
N TRP A 6 -3.69 5.47 4.45
CA TRP A 6 -4.93 5.68 5.22
C TRP A 6 -5.41 7.14 5.24
N LYS A 7 -4.47 8.07 5.42
CA LYS A 7 -4.79 9.48 5.65
C LYS A 7 -5.07 10.26 4.37
N CYS A 8 -4.22 10.14 3.35
CA CYS A 8 -4.33 10.90 2.11
C CYS A 8 -4.96 10.13 0.95
N GLY A 9 -5.21 8.83 1.09
CA GLY A 9 -5.78 7.98 0.05
C GLY A 9 -4.89 7.80 -1.19
N LYS A 10 -3.67 8.34 -1.19
CA LYS A 10 -2.77 8.24 -2.34
C LYS A 10 -2.20 6.84 -2.48
N GLU A 11 -2.07 6.43 -3.73
CA GLU A 11 -1.47 5.17 -4.13
C GLU A 11 0.05 5.34 -4.19
N LEU A 12 0.76 4.43 -3.53
CA LEU A 12 2.22 4.36 -3.48
C LEU A 12 2.63 3.00 -4.03
N LYS A 13 3.66 2.97 -4.88
CA LYS A 13 4.22 1.69 -5.35
C LYS A 13 5.26 1.18 -4.36
N ASP A 14 5.40 -0.14 -4.24
CA ASP A 14 6.48 -0.81 -3.46
C ASP A 14 7.86 -0.17 -3.70
N GLU A 15 8.14 0.17 -4.96
CA GLU A 15 9.43 0.72 -5.40
C GLU A 15 9.72 2.11 -4.79
N GLU A 16 8.68 2.84 -4.39
CA GLU A 16 8.80 4.14 -3.71
C GLU A 16 8.88 4.01 -2.18
N LEU A 17 8.64 2.79 -1.68
CA LEU A 17 8.84 2.41 -0.29
C LEU A 17 10.18 1.69 -0.18
N GLY A 18 11.26 2.46 -0.28
CA GLY A 18 12.63 1.96 -0.24
C GLY A 18 12.83 0.94 0.89
N PRO A 19 13.26 -0.31 0.58
CA PRO A 19 13.68 -1.30 1.58
C PRO A 19 15.05 -1.00 2.19
N GLU A 20 15.55 0.23 2.01
CA GLU A 20 16.79 0.73 2.58
C GLU A 20 16.61 1.02 4.08
N GLU A 21 16.81 -0.05 4.84
CA GLU A 21 17.45 -0.03 6.17
C GLU A 21 16.88 1.00 7.16
N GLY A 22 15.74 0.67 7.77
CA GLY A 22 15.35 1.23 9.06
C GLY A 22 14.44 2.47 9.03
N VAL A 23 14.17 3.06 7.86
CA VAL A 23 13.17 4.14 7.74
C VAL A 23 11.80 3.52 7.45
N GLY A 24 11.14 3.06 8.52
CA GLY A 24 9.86 2.35 8.42
C GLY A 24 8.84 3.00 7.47
N VAL A 25 8.10 2.15 6.75
CA VAL A 25 6.96 2.42 5.86
C VAL A 25 6.27 3.75 6.17
N ARG A 26 6.61 4.81 5.42
CA ARG A 26 6.00 6.15 5.53
C ARG A 26 5.44 6.54 4.17
N CYS A 27 4.30 7.20 4.19
CA CYS A 27 3.73 7.83 3.02
C CYS A 27 4.56 9.05 2.63
N SER A 28 5.13 9.06 1.42
CA SER A 28 5.95 10.17 0.88
C SER A 28 5.21 11.50 0.78
N TYR A 29 3.88 11.51 0.87
CA TYR A 29 3.05 12.71 0.73
C TYR A 29 2.62 13.34 2.06
N CYS A 30 2.40 12.54 3.10
CA CYS A 30 1.83 13.03 4.36
C CYS A 30 2.58 12.57 5.60
N GLY A 31 3.65 11.78 5.45
CA GLY A 31 4.45 11.24 6.54
C GLY A 31 3.76 10.17 7.39
N ASN A 32 2.51 9.81 7.08
CA ASN A 32 1.76 8.79 7.82
C ASN A 32 2.38 7.41 7.64
N LYS A 33 2.36 6.58 8.69
CA LYS A 33 3.02 5.25 8.70
C LYS A 33 2.10 4.09 8.37
N VAL A 34 0.79 4.34 8.24
CA VAL A 34 -0.21 3.31 7.99
C VAL A 34 -0.56 3.28 6.50
N LEU A 35 -0.22 2.18 5.85
CA LEU A 35 -0.50 1.91 4.45
C LEU A 35 -1.25 0.58 4.30
N PHE A 36 -2.27 0.55 3.46
CA PHE A 36 -3.05 -0.64 3.12
C PHE A 36 -2.60 -1.23 1.79
N LYS A 37 -2.46 -2.56 1.72
CA LYS A 37 -2.23 -3.22 0.43
C LYS A 37 -3.50 -3.19 -0.39
N LYS A 38 -3.42 -2.65 -1.61
CA LYS A 38 -4.52 -2.71 -2.56
C LYS A 38 -4.70 -4.15 -3.04
N THR A 39 -5.93 -4.63 -3.06
CA THR A 39 -6.25 -5.96 -3.61
C THR A 39 -5.76 -6.02 -5.06
N PRO A 40 -4.99 -7.06 -5.44
CA PRO A 40 -4.53 -7.18 -6.82
C PRO A 40 -5.73 -7.30 -7.75
N PRO A 41 -5.63 -6.81 -9.01
CA PRO A 41 -6.71 -6.85 -9.99
C PRO A 41 -7.02 -8.27 -10.52
N ILE A 42 -6.51 -9.31 -9.85
CA ILE A 42 -6.74 -10.71 -10.21
C ILE A 42 -8.15 -11.10 -9.75
N SER A 43 -8.95 -11.61 -10.69
CA SER A 43 -10.29 -12.10 -10.38
C SER A 43 -10.22 -13.31 -9.44
N LYS A 44 -10.91 -13.21 -8.32
CA LYS A 44 -11.08 -14.32 -7.37
C LYS A 44 -12.40 -15.01 -7.66
N LYS A 45 -12.38 -16.34 -7.78
CA LYS A 45 -13.62 -17.14 -7.82
C LYS A 45 -14.19 -17.18 -6.40
N VAL A 46 -15.33 -16.54 -6.19
CA VAL A 46 -16.08 -16.58 -4.92
C VAL A 46 -17.19 -17.62 -5.08
N ARG A 47 -17.23 -18.62 -4.20
CA ARG A 47 -18.38 -19.54 -4.12
C ARG A 47 -19.48 -18.83 -3.34
N ALA A 48 -20.69 -18.82 -3.87
CA ALA A 48 -21.88 -18.49 -3.08
C ALA A 48 -22.33 -19.79 -2.41
N ASP A 49 -22.46 -19.75 -1.08
CA ASP A 49 -23.22 -20.74 -0.31
C ASP A 49 -24.72 -20.45 -0.48
#